data_AF-A0A3C1PFV1-F1
#
_entry.id   AF-A0A3C1PFV1-F1
#
_cell.length_a   1.000
_cell.length_b   1.000
_cell.length_c   1.000
_cell.angle_alpha   90.00
_cell.angle_beta   90.00
_cell.angle_gamma   90.00
#
_symmetry.space_group_name_H-M   'P 1'
#
loop_
_entity.id
_entity.type
_entity.pdbx_description
1 polymer ?
#
loop_
_entity_poly.entity_id
_entity_poly.type
_entity_poly.pdbx_seq_one_letter_code
_entity_poly.pdbx_strand_id
1 'polypeptide(L)'
;MINPLRKKLHYLVDQISEEDLGKAWKSLQTLIYDTYMLKAIQEAKENLRPGDSLTYDEALQMLHFEYNRSSTSHPEHPTYRPMPKNE
;
A
#
# COMPACT_ATOMS: atom_id res chain seq x y z
N MET A 1 18.05 12.62 25.99
CA MET A 1 17.25 13.87 26.07
C MET A 1 15.98 13.71 25.24
N ILE A 2 14.81 13.98 25.81
CA ILE A 2 13.53 13.95 25.07
C ILE A 2 13.48 15.18 24.14
N ASN A 3 13.12 14.97 22.87
CA ASN A 3 12.94 16.05 21.91
C ASN A 3 11.86 17.04 22.41
N PRO A 4 12.12 18.36 22.49
CA PRO A 4 11.16 19.35 22.99
C PRO A 4 9.80 19.35 22.27
N LEU A 5 9.79 19.03 20.97
CA LEU A 5 8.56 18.91 20.18
C LEU A 5 7.75 17.69 20.60
N ARG A 6 8.42 16.58 20.91
CA ARG A 6 7.76 15.37 21.43
C ARG A 6 7.07 15.66 22.75
N LYS A 7 7.70 16.43 23.64
CA LYS A 7 7.09 16.85 24.91
C LYS A 7 5.85 17.73 24.69
N LYS A 8 5.91 18.70 23.76
CA LYS A 8 4.76 19.55 23.39
C LYS A 8 3.61 18.74 22.80
N LEU A 9 3.91 17.77 21.94
CA LEU A 9 2.91 16.91 21.33
C LEU A 9 2.18 16.05 22.37
N HIS A 10 2.91 15.42 23.29
CA HIS A 10 2.29 14.66 24.39
C HIS A 10 1.34 15.52 25.21
N TYR A 11 1.77 16.73 25.60
CA TYR A 11 0.92 17.66 26.35
C TYR A 11 -0.35 18.05 25.58
N LEU A 12 -0.26 18.26 24.26
CA LEU A 12 -1.43 18.53 23.43
C LEU A 12 -2.39 17.34 23.38
N VAL A 13 -1.87 16.12 23.27
CA VAL A 13 -2.67 14.89 23.27
C VAL A 13 -3.42 14.71 24.59
N ASP A 14 -2.76 14.97 25.72
CA ASP A 14 -3.34 14.86 27.06
C ASP A 14 -4.53 15.82 27.31
N GLN A 15 -4.64 16.88 26.51
CA GLN A 15 -5.73 17.87 26.60
C GLN A 15 -6.94 17.55 25.72
N ILE A 16 -6.84 16.57 24.82
CA ILE A 16 -7.92 16.23 23.88
C ILE A 16 -8.88 15.24 24.55
N SER A 17 -10.19 15.43 24.36
CA SER A 17 -11.20 14.49 24.82
C SER A 17 -11.03 13.12 24.15
N GLU A 18 -11.43 12.03 24.79
CA GLU A 18 -11.28 10.68 24.19
C GLU A 18 -12.01 10.54 22.85
N GLU A 19 -13.19 11.16 22.72
CA GLU A 19 -13.97 11.18 21.48
C GLU A 19 -13.22 11.91 20.35
N ASP A 20 -12.67 13.09 20.64
CA ASP A 20 -11.94 13.88 19.65
C ASP A 20 -10.57 13.27 19.35
N LEU A 21 -9.97 12.57 20.32
CA LEU A 21 -8.71 11.85 20.14
C LEU A 21 -8.87 10.71 19.13
N GLY A 22 -9.99 9.97 19.18
CA GLY A 22 -10.32 8.95 18.18
C GLY A 22 -10.46 9.51 16.76
N LYS A 23 -11.08 10.69 16.61
CA LYS A 23 -11.23 11.39 15.32
C LYS A 23 -9.88 11.94 14.83
N ALA A 24 -9.09 12.52 15.72
CA ALA A 24 -7.77 13.06 15.44
C ALA A 24 -6.79 11.95 15.05
N TRP A 25 -6.83 10.80 15.72
CA TRP A 25 -6.00 9.62 15.41
C TRP A 25 -6.23 9.14 13.97
N LYS A 26 -7.49 8.97 13.56
CA LYS A 26 -7.82 8.57 12.18
C LYS A 26 -7.27 9.54 11.15
N SER A 27 -7.43 10.85 11.39
CA SER A 27 -6.94 11.88 10.49
C SER A 27 -5.41 11.90 10.41
N LEU A 28 -4.75 11.82 11.56
CA LEU A 28 -3.29 11.80 11.66
C LEU A 28 -2.70 10.55 11.00
N GLN A 29 -3.34 9.39 11.19
CA GLN A 29 -2.91 8.13 10.60
C GLN A 29 -2.90 8.20 9.07
N THR A 30 -3.99 8.70 8.46
CA THR A 30 -4.07 8.91 7.01
C THR A 30 -2.97 9.86 6.53
N LEU A 31 -2.80 11.01 7.20
CA LEU A 31 -1.78 11.99 6.82
C LEU A 31 -0.35 11.43 6.91
N ILE A 32 -0.06 10.59 7.91
CA ILE A 32 1.25 9.95 8.04
C ILE A 32 1.49 8.98 6.87
N TYR A 33 0.49 8.18 6.51
CA TYR A 33 0.61 7.25 5.38
C TYR A 33 0.77 7.99 4.06
N ASP A 34 -0.04 9.03 3.82
CA ASP A 34 0.08 9.86 2.63
C ASP A 34 1.45 10.51 2.54
N THR A 35 1.94 11.08 3.64
CA THR A 35 3.28 11.71 3.69
C THR A 35 4.38 10.69 3.41
N TYR A 36 4.27 9.48 3.97
CA TYR A 36 5.24 8.42 3.74
C TYR A 36 5.25 7.99 2.27
N MET A 37 4.08 7.73 1.70
CA MET A 37 3.95 7.34 0.29
C MET A 37 4.44 8.42 -0.66
N LEU A 38 4.11 9.69 -0.40
CA LEU A 38 4.58 10.81 -1.21
C LEU A 38 6.10 10.95 -1.18
N LYS A 39 6.74 10.74 -0.02
CA LYS A 39 8.20 10.72 0.08
C LYS A 39 8.81 9.57 -0.73
N ALA A 40 8.27 8.36 -0.60
CA ALA A 40 8.75 7.21 -1.36
C ALA A 40 8.61 7.43 -2.88
N ILE A 41 7.49 8.01 -3.33
CA ILE A 41 7.28 8.37 -4.74
C ILE A 41 8.30 9.42 -5.19
N GLN A 42 8.54 10.44 -4.37
CA GLN A 42 9.51 11.49 -4.71
C GLN A 42 10.93 10.92 -4.81
N GLU A 43 11.34 10.11 -3.84
CA GLU A 43 12.63 9.41 -3.85
C GLU A 43 12.75 8.49 -5.08
N ALA A 44 11.70 7.75 -5.44
CA ALA A 44 11.68 6.93 -6.63
C ALA A 44 11.86 7.80 -7.89
N LYS A 45 11.14 8.92 -8.01
CA LYS A 45 11.27 9.83 -9.16
C LYS A 45 12.66 10.43 -9.31
N GLU A 46 13.36 10.68 -8.20
CA GLU A 46 14.72 11.24 -8.20
C GLU A 46 15.78 10.19 -8.56
N ASN A 47 15.54 8.93 -8.21
CA ASN A 47 16.54 7.86 -8.34
C ASN A 47 16.33 6.93 -9.54
N LEU A 48 15.09 6.80 -10.03
CA LEU A 48 14.76 5.95 -11.17
C LEU A 48 15.40 6.50 -12.45
N ARG A 49 16.14 5.62 -13.13
CA ARG A 49 16.73 5.87 -14.45
C ARG A 49 15.90 5.18 -15.53
N PRO A 50 16.00 5.65 -16.80
CA PRO A 50 15.44 4.90 -17.92
C PRO A 50 15.93 3.46 -17.92
N GLY A 51 15.00 2.49 -17.92
CA GLY A 51 15.29 1.05 -17.82
C GLY A 51 15.11 0.43 -16.42
N ASP A 52 14.99 1.23 -15.36
CA ASP A 52 14.70 0.71 -14.00
C ASP A 52 13.23 0.31 -13.83
N SER A 53 12.36 0.88 -14.66
CA SER A 53 10.94 0.52 -14.71
C SER A 53 10.70 -0.42 -15.90
N LEU A 54 9.90 -1.45 -15.66
CA LEU A 54 9.42 -2.32 -16.73
C LEU A 54 8.54 -1.51 -17.69
N THR A 55 8.70 -1.75 -18.98
CA THR A 55 7.68 -1.40 -19.96
C THR A 55 6.41 -2.20 -19.71
N TYR A 56 5.30 -1.76 -20.30
CA TYR A 56 4.03 -2.46 -20.18
C TYR A 56 4.13 -3.94 -20.58
N ASP A 57 4.82 -4.23 -21.70
CA ASP A 57 4.98 -5.60 -22.20
C ASP A 57 5.85 -6.46 -21.28
N GLU A 58 6.91 -5.89 -20.70
CA GLU A 58 7.79 -6.58 -19.75
C GLU A 58 7.06 -6.87 -18.43
N ALA A 59 6.28 -5.92 -17.93
CA ALA A 59 5.46 -6.11 -16.74
C ALA A 59 4.39 -7.20 -16.96
N LEU A 60 3.76 -7.20 -18.13
CA LEU A 60 2.76 -8.20 -18.48
C LEU A 60 3.37 -9.61 -18.59
N GLN A 61 4.55 -9.73 -19.22
CA GLN A 61 5.28 -10.99 -19.27
C GLN A 61 5.66 -11.50 -17.88
N MET A 62 6.13 -10.63 -16.99
CA MET A 62 6.47 -10.99 -15.62
C MET A 62 5.25 -11.48 -14.84
N LEU A 63 4.10 -10.80 -14.96
CA LEU A 63 2.84 -11.23 -14.34
C LEU A 63 2.39 -12.61 -14.83
N HIS A 64 2.47 -12.88 -16.14
CA HIS A 64 2.15 -14.19 -16.70
C HIS A 64 3.12 -15.28 -16.23
N PHE A 65 4.40 -14.96 -16.11
CA PHE A 65 5.41 -15.89 -15.59
C PHE A 65 5.17 -16.25 -14.12
N GLU A 66 4.84 -15.27 -13.27
CA GLU A 66 4.53 -15.48 -11.84
C GLU A 66 3.22 -16.26 -11.64
N TYR A 67 2.19 -15.96 -12.44
CA TYR A 67 0.92 -16.70 -12.43
C TYR A 67 1.12 -18.16 -12.86
N ASN A 68 1.99 -18.41 -13.84
CA ASN A 68 2.31 -19.77 -14.28
C ASN A 68 3.23 -20.52 -13.29
N ARG A 69 4.09 -19.83 -12.52
CA ARG A 69 4.86 -20.47 -11.44
C ARG A 69 3.96 -20.91 -10.29
N SER A 70 2.96 -20.11 -9.93
CA SER A 70 2.03 -20.43 -8.84
C SER A 70 1.05 -21.55 -9.19
N SER A 71 0.73 -21.75 -10.48
CA SER A 71 -0.05 -22.90 -10.95
C SER A 71 0.76 -24.21 -11.06
N THR A 72 2.10 -24.14 -11.08
CA THR A 72 2.96 -25.35 -11.07
C THR A 72 3.25 -25.93 -9.68
N SER A 73 2.79 -25.29 -8.59
CA SER A 73 3.08 -25.73 -7.22
C SER A 73 1.89 -26.25 -6.41
N HIS A 74 0.76 -26.63 -7.02
CA HIS A 74 -0.22 -27.56 -6.42
C HIS A 74 -1.15 -28.18 -7.48
N PRO A 75 -1.42 -29.50 -7.43
CA PRO A 75 -2.34 -30.17 -8.35
C PRO A 75 -3.80 -29.91 -7.96
N GLU A 76 -4.67 -29.89 -8.97
CA GLU A 76 -6.15 -29.90 -8.94
C GLU A 76 -6.84 -28.51 -8.93
N HIS A 77 -7.16 -28.05 -10.14
CA HIS A 77 -8.10 -26.95 -10.39
C HIS A 77 -9.54 -27.52 -10.45
N PRO A 78 -10.53 -26.92 -9.76
CA PRO A 78 -11.92 -27.10 -10.15
C PRO A 78 -12.16 -26.28 -11.43
N THR A 79 -12.52 -26.97 -12.51
CA THR A 79 -12.97 -26.38 -13.78
C THR A 79 -14.14 -25.41 -13.54
N TYR A 80 -14.02 -24.17 -14.03
CA TYR A 80 -15.13 -23.22 -14.10
C TYR A 80 -16.27 -23.83 -14.94
N ARG A 81 -17.43 -24.09 -14.31
CA ARG A 81 -18.65 -24.49 -15.01
C ARG A 81 -19.36 -23.20 -15.45
N PRO A 82 -19.62 -22.97 -16.76
CA PRO A 82 -20.37 -21.80 -17.18
C PRO A 82 -21.81 -21.87 -16.65
N MET A 83 -22.33 -20.75 -16.14
CA MET A 83 -23.72 -20.63 -15.68
C MET A 83 -24.69 -20.83 -16.85
N PRO A 84 -25.81 -21.55 -16.64
CA PRO A 84 -26.81 -21.73 -17.68
C PRO A 84 -27.44 -20.38 -18.04
N LYS A 85 -27.61 -20.15 -19.35
CA LYS A 85 -28.37 -19.00 -19.84
C LYS A 85 -29.84 -19.29 -19.59
N ASN A 86 -30.51 -18.41 -18.86
CA ASN A 86 -31.95 -18.50 -18.62
C ASN A 86 -32.68 -18.24 -19.95
N GLU A 87 -33.50 -19.19 -20.39
CA GLU A 87 -34.50 -19.04 -21.46
C GLU A 87 -35.77 -18.37 -20.92
#